data_AF-A0A1V5NUW0-F1
#
_entry.id   AF-A0A1V5NUW0-F1
#
_cell.length_a   1.000
_cell.length_b   1.000
_cell.length_c   1.000
_cell.angle_alpha   90.00
_cell.angle_beta   90.00
_cell.angle_gamma   90.00
#
_symmetry.space_group_name_H-M   'P 1'
#
loop_
_entity.id
_entity.type
_entity.pdbx_description
1 polymer ?
#
loop_
_entity_poly.entity_id
_entity_poly.type
_entity_poly.pdbx_seq_one_letter_code
_entity_poly.pdbx_strand_id
1 'polypeptide(L)'
;MEKIRAEGAAKKVLIVDTDLHFGDGTDNIYEDDYDVKYYHVYNVEGLEQFLSINRECDLIAVSAGFDKHKSDWGLIYTTEDFHAMGGMISNHARKYCGGRFFAVLEGGYNHHVLGKNVRAMLEGFDSGLSISQD
;
A
#
# COMPACT_ATOMS: atom_id res chain seq x y z
N MET A 1 -7.69 7.43 -9.27
CA MET A 1 -8.59 7.22 -8.10
C MET A 1 -9.86 8.07 -8.21
N GLU A 2 -9.76 9.38 -8.50
CA GLU A 2 -10.94 10.26 -8.69
C GLU A 2 -12.03 9.72 -9.62
N LYS A 3 -11.67 9.09 -10.74
CA LYS A 3 -12.65 8.45 -11.62
C LYS A 3 -13.51 7.39 -10.89
N ILE A 4 -12.88 6.54 -10.07
CA ILE A 4 -13.56 5.49 -9.29
C ILE A 4 -14.55 6.13 -8.30
N ARG A 5 -14.17 7.25 -7.68
CA ARG A 5 -15.01 7.98 -6.73
C ARG A 5 -16.16 8.70 -7.43
N ALA A 6 -15.91 9.34 -8.56
CA ALA A 6 -16.93 9.99 -9.38
C ALA A 6 -18.00 9.03 -9.89
N GLU A 7 -17.62 7.77 -10.16
CA GLU A 7 -18.54 6.68 -10.53
C GLU A 7 -19.28 6.07 -9.32
N GLY A 8 -18.99 6.52 -8.09
CA GLY A 8 -19.62 6.03 -6.86
C GLY A 8 -19.13 4.65 -6.41
N ALA A 9 -18.07 4.11 -7.01
CA ALA A 9 -17.57 2.77 -6.70
C ALA A 9 -16.73 2.69 -5.41
N ALA A 10 -16.22 3.83 -4.93
CA ALA A 10 -15.57 3.97 -3.63
C ALA A 10 -15.79 5.39 -3.11
N LYS A 11 -16.10 5.56 -1.83
CA LYS A 11 -16.17 6.87 -1.19
C LYS A 11 -14.97 7.08 -0.28
N LYS A 12 -14.78 6.17 0.69
CA LYS A 12 -13.68 6.20 1.65
C LYS A 12 -12.46 5.45 1.11
N VAL A 13 -11.36 6.15 0.91
CA VAL A 13 -10.13 5.58 0.31
C VAL A 13 -8.97 5.73 1.27
N LEU A 14 -8.18 4.66 1.43
CA LEU A 14 -6.87 4.74 2.07
C LEU A 14 -5.80 4.77 0.98
N ILE A 15 -4.89 5.73 1.03
CA ILE A 15 -3.68 5.75 0.21
C ILE A 15 -2.52 5.35 1.10
N VAL A 16 -1.84 4.26 0.74
CA VAL A 16 -0.64 3.77 1.44
C VAL A 16 0.55 4.01 0.52
N ASP A 17 1.50 4.81 0.99
CA ASP A 17 2.70 5.18 0.23
C ASP A 17 3.96 4.54 0.83
N THR A 18 4.54 3.58 0.12
CA THR A 18 5.76 2.87 0.52
C THR A 18 7.03 3.47 -0.04
N ASP A 19 6.93 4.48 -0.92
CA ASP A 19 8.07 5.18 -1.53
C ASP A 19 8.95 5.86 -0.47
N LEU A 20 10.24 6.00 -0.72
CA LEU A 20 11.15 6.74 0.15
C LEU A 20 10.81 8.22 0.21
N HIS A 21 10.43 8.79 -0.92
CA HIS A 21 10.12 10.20 -1.05
C HIS A 21 8.68 10.46 -0.63
N PHE A 22 8.48 11.55 0.10
CA PHE A 22 7.13 11.95 0.50
C PHE A 22 6.33 12.35 -0.74
N GLY A 23 5.19 11.69 -0.98
CA GLY A 23 4.26 12.03 -2.05
C GLY A 23 3.48 13.32 -1.80
N ASP A 24 4.17 14.46 -1.75
CA ASP A 24 3.60 15.81 -1.52
C ASP A 24 2.48 16.17 -2.50
N GLY A 25 2.60 15.76 -3.76
CA GLY A 25 1.54 15.93 -4.75
C GLY A 25 0.24 15.24 -4.35
N THR A 26 0.33 14.00 -3.86
CA THR A 26 -0.85 13.24 -3.42
C THR A 26 -1.43 13.81 -2.12
N ASP A 27 -0.56 14.16 -1.17
CA ASP A 27 -0.96 14.77 0.11
C ASP A 27 -1.72 16.09 -0.12
N ASN A 28 -1.16 16.98 -0.94
CA ASN A 28 -1.78 18.28 -1.26
C ASN A 28 -3.11 18.15 -2.01
N ILE A 29 -3.26 17.15 -2.89
CA ILE A 29 -4.53 16.95 -3.63
C ILE A 29 -5.67 16.60 -2.68
N TYR A 30 -5.39 15.88 -1.60
CA TYR A 30 -6.40 15.30 -0.70
C TYR A 30 -6.42 15.92 0.69
N GLU A 31 -5.68 17.01 0.93
CA GLU A 31 -5.54 17.64 2.26
C GLU A 31 -6.89 18.01 2.91
N ASP A 32 -7.85 18.44 2.10
CA ASP A 32 -9.19 18.86 2.53
C ASP A 32 -10.28 17.79 2.31
N ASP A 33 -9.91 16.59 1.84
CA ASP A 33 -10.84 15.50 1.56
C ASP A 33 -10.79 14.43 2.64
N TYR A 34 -11.61 14.58 3.69
CA TYR A 34 -11.63 13.66 4.82
C TYR A 34 -12.10 12.23 4.51
N ASP A 35 -12.66 11.98 3.33
CA ASP A 35 -12.97 10.63 2.87
C ASP A 35 -11.72 9.93 2.27
N VAL A 36 -10.64 10.67 1.99
CA VAL A 36 -9.36 10.13 1.53
C VAL A 36 -8.31 10.29 2.63
N LYS A 37 -7.73 9.17 3.07
CA LYS A 37 -6.68 9.18 4.09
C LYS A 37 -5.37 8.73 3.49
N TYR A 38 -4.41 9.63 3.42
CA TYR A 38 -3.06 9.36 2.97
C TYR A 38 -2.15 8.97 4.14
N TYR A 39 -1.28 7.98 3.92
CA TYR A 39 -0.29 7.55 4.88
C TYR A 39 1.03 7.18 4.20
N HIS A 40 2.07 7.94 4.51
CA HIS A 40 3.44 7.63 4.15
C HIS A 40 4.05 6.66 5.17
N VAL A 41 4.53 5.51 4.69
CA VAL A 41 4.96 4.39 5.55
C VAL A 41 6.39 4.63 6.07
N TYR A 42 6.51 5.03 7.33
CA TYR A 42 7.80 5.25 8.00
C TYR A 42 8.42 3.96 8.57
N ASN A 43 7.58 3.03 9.01
CA ASN A 43 7.96 1.70 9.50
C ASN A 43 6.74 0.75 9.38
N VAL A 44 6.99 -0.54 9.57
CA VAL A 44 5.97 -1.60 9.42
C VAL A 44 4.90 -1.48 10.51
N GLU A 45 5.29 -1.16 11.75
CA GLU A 45 4.35 -0.99 12.87
C GLU A 45 3.39 0.19 12.64
N GLY A 46 3.87 1.27 12.03
CA GLY A 46 3.09 2.44 11.68
C GLY A 46 2.04 2.15 10.62
N LEU A 47 2.39 1.33 9.61
CA LEU A 47 1.40 0.82 8.65
C LEU A 47 0.32 0.00 9.36
N GLU A 48 0.71 -0.92 10.24
CA GLU A 48 -0.24 -1.72 11.01
C GLU A 48 -1.17 -0.84 11.84
N GLN A 49 -0.63 0.16 12.54
CA GLN A 49 -1.41 1.11 13.33
C GLN A 49 -2.39 1.90 12.45
N PHE A 50 -1.91 2.46 11.34
CA PHE A 50 -2.73 3.20 10.38
C PHE A 50 -3.90 2.35 9.87
N LEU A 51 -3.65 1.11 9.46
CA LEU A 51 -4.70 0.19 9.02
C LEU A 51 -5.67 -0.10 10.18
N SER A 52 -5.17 -0.40 11.38
CA SER A 52 -5.99 -0.81 12.53
C SER A 52 -7.06 0.21 12.95
N ILE A 53 -6.78 1.51 12.80
CA ILE A 53 -7.69 2.61 13.15
C ILE A 53 -8.63 2.99 11.99
N ASN A 54 -8.32 2.56 10.76
CA ASN A 54 -9.04 2.92 9.54
C ASN A 54 -9.83 1.74 8.97
N ARG A 55 -10.84 1.29 9.74
CA ARG A 55 -11.69 0.13 9.39
C ARG A 55 -12.87 0.49 8.49
N GLU A 56 -13.22 1.77 8.40
CA GLU A 56 -14.25 2.26 7.48
C GLU A 56 -13.58 2.70 6.18
N CYS A 57 -13.53 1.79 5.21
CA CYS A 57 -12.85 2.02 3.94
C CYS A 57 -13.52 1.21 2.83
N ASP A 58 -13.58 1.77 1.63
CA ASP A 58 -14.09 1.11 0.43
C ASP A 58 -12.97 0.57 -0.48
N LEU A 59 -11.77 1.16 -0.42
CA LEU A 59 -10.67 0.91 -1.34
C LEU A 59 -9.31 1.29 -0.72
N ILE A 60 -8.29 0.45 -0.91
CA ILE A 60 -6.90 0.81 -0.64
C ILE A 60 -6.15 1.05 -1.96
N ALA A 61 -5.54 2.21 -2.12
CA ALA A 61 -4.62 2.53 -3.21
C ALA A 61 -3.19 2.51 -2.68
N VAL A 62 -2.30 1.75 -3.32
CA VAL A 62 -0.89 1.66 -2.92
C VAL A 62 -0.01 2.41 -3.90
N SER A 63 0.66 3.45 -3.41
CA SER A 63 1.81 4.07 -4.06
C SER A 63 3.02 3.19 -3.74
N ALA A 64 3.34 2.27 -4.65
CA ALA A 64 4.26 1.17 -4.42
C ALA A 64 5.68 1.54 -4.87
N GLY A 65 6.38 2.32 -4.03
CA GLY A 65 7.82 2.56 -4.15
C GLY A 65 8.65 1.53 -3.40
N PHE A 66 9.83 1.20 -3.94
CA PHE A 66 10.74 0.16 -3.44
C PHE A 66 12.15 0.67 -3.12
N ASP A 67 12.38 1.97 -3.27
CA ASP A 67 13.64 2.66 -3.01
C ASP A 67 13.99 2.77 -1.52
N LYS A 68 13.06 2.45 -0.59
CA LYS A 68 13.37 2.23 0.83
C LYS A 68 14.23 0.99 1.12
N HIS A 69 14.50 0.14 0.13
CA HIS A 69 15.22 -1.13 0.31
C HIS A 69 16.68 -0.96 0.77
N LYS A 70 17.22 -1.94 1.51
CA LYS A 70 18.60 -1.99 2.06
C LYS A 70 19.72 -1.92 1.02
N SER A 71 19.43 -2.28 -0.21
CA SER A 71 20.35 -2.18 -1.35
C SER A 71 19.96 -1.07 -2.33
N ASP A 72 18.95 -0.27 -1.99
CA ASP A 72 18.56 0.93 -2.73
C ASP A 72 18.79 2.16 -1.83
N TRP A 73 18.21 3.31 -2.15
CA TRP A 73 18.57 4.58 -1.53
C TRP A 73 18.23 4.69 -0.04
N GLY A 74 17.14 4.06 0.41
CA GLY A 74 16.63 4.26 1.76
C GLY A 74 17.35 3.46 2.83
N LEU A 75 18.00 2.35 2.49
CA LEU A 75 18.79 1.53 3.41
C LEU A 75 18.01 0.94 4.62
N ILE A 76 16.67 0.93 4.57
CA ILE A 76 15.80 0.59 5.71
C ILE A 76 15.21 -0.82 5.58
N TYR A 77 14.48 -1.08 4.50
CA TYR A 77 13.65 -2.29 4.36
C TYR A 77 14.35 -3.45 3.66
N THR A 78 14.04 -4.66 4.12
CA THR A 78 14.36 -5.92 3.43
C THR A 78 13.28 -6.26 2.40
N THR A 79 13.58 -7.23 1.52
CA THR A 79 12.58 -7.82 0.63
C THR A 79 11.39 -8.43 1.42
N GLU A 80 11.65 -9.04 2.57
CA GLU A 80 10.62 -9.60 3.45
C GLU A 80 9.67 -8.53 4.02
N ASP A 81 10.16 -7.31 4.27
CA ASP A 81 9.31 -6.23 4.76
C ASP A 81 8.28 -5.82 3.69
N PHE A 82 8.65 -5.83 2.40
CA PHE A 82 7.69 -5.58 1.31
C PHE A 82 6.65 -6.70 1.20
N HIS A 83 7.04 -7.95 1.44
CA HIS A 83 6.10 -9.06 1.55
C HIS A 83 5.13 -8.87 2.73
N ALA A 84 5.64 -8.52 3.91
CA ALA A 84 4.82 -8.27 5.09
C ALA A 84 3.84 -7.11 4.86
N MET A 85 4.30 -5.98 4.29
CA MET A 85 3.44 -4.85 3.94
C MET A 85 2.34 -5.25 2.95
N GLY A 86 2.66 -6.03 1.91
CA GLY A 86 1.67 -6.58 0.98
C GLY A 86 0.61 -7.43 1.69
N GLY A 87 1.04 -8.31 2.60
CA GLY A 87 0.15 -9.10 3.45
C GLY A 87 -0.79 -8.26 4.30
N MET A 88 -0.26 -7.24 4.99
CA MET A 88 -1.04 -6.33 5.83
C MET A 88 -2.11 -5.59 5.02
N ILE A 89 -1.72 -4.99 3.89
CA ILE A 89 -2.62 -4.21 3.01
C ILE A 89 -3.74 -5.10 2.49
N SER A 90 -3.41 -6.24 1.90
CA SER A 90 -4.39 -7.13 1.28
C SER A 90 -5.33 -7.78 2.31
N ASN A 91 -4.83 -8.13 3.50
CA ASN A 91 -5.67 -8.64 4.58
C ASN A 91 -6.65 -7.57 5.08
N HIS A 92 -6.20 -6.33 5.22
CA HIS A 92 -7.08 -5.22 5.60
C HIS A 92 -8.14 -4.96 4.52
N ALA A 93 -7.74 -4.97 3.25
CA ALA A 93 -8.65 -4.79 2.12
C ALA A 93 -9.72 -5.88 2.09
N ARG A 94 -9.34 -7.16 2.25
CA ARG A 94 -10.28 -8.30 2.33
C ARG A 94 -11.27 -8.15 3.47
N LYS A 95 -10.79 -7.72 4.65
CA LYS A 95 -11.62 -7.64 5.86
C LYS A 95 -12.58 -6.45 5.87
N TYR A 96 -12.16 -5.30 5.35
CA TYR A 96 -12.89 -4.04 5.53
C TYR A 96 -13.30 -3.36 4.22
N CYS A 97 -12.59 -3.60 3.12
CA CYS A 97 -12.76 -2.90 1.85
C CYS A 97 -13.40 -3.77 0.76
N GLY A 98 -14.05 -4.87 1.12
CA GLY A 98 -14.62 -5.83 0.18
C GLY A 98 -13.58 -6.51 -0.72
N GLY A 99 -12.33 -6.62 -0.26
CA GLY A 99 -11.20 -7.14 -1.03
C GLY A 99 -10.62 -6.17 -2.05
N ARG A 100 -11.09 -4.92 -2.10
CA ARG A 100 -10.69 -3.97 -3.13
C ARG A 100 -9.41 -3.23 -2.74
N PHE A 101 -8.36 -3.45 -3.51
CA PHE A 101 -7.16 -2.64 -3.51
C PHE A 101 -6.50 -2.67 -4.90
N PHE A 102 -5.66 -1.68 -5.18
CA PHE A 102 -4.75 -1.70 -6.32
C PHE A 102 -3.41 -1.11 -5.92
N ALA A 103 -2.36 -1.44 -6.66
CA ALA A 103 -1.02 -0.88 -6.49
C ALA A 103 -0.53 -0.27 -7.80
N VAL A 104 0.18 0.85 -7.70
CA VAL A 104 0.86 1.53 -8.82
C VAL A 104 2.34 1.62 -8.46
N LEU A 105 3.20 1.17 -9.37
CA LEU A 105 4.64 1.24 -9.19
C LEU A 105 5.10 2.71 -9.24
N GLU A 106 5.88 3.13 -8.23
CA GLU A 106 6.53 4.45 -8.15
C GLU A 106 8.06 4.29 -8.18
N GLY A 107 8.77 4.70 -7.13
CA GLY A 107 10.23 4.64 -7.03
C GLY A 107 10.79 3.24 -6.87
N GLY A 108 12.13 3.17 -6.96
CA GLY A 108 12.90 1.93 -6.98
C GLY A 108 13.91 1.97 -8.10
N TYR A 109 15.17 2.21 -7.75
CA TYR A 109 16.21 2.62 -8.70
C TYR A 109 17.33 1.59 -8.82
N ASN A 110 17.37 0.59 -7.93
CA ASN A 110 18.28 -0.53 -8.05
C ASN A 110 17.61 -1.73 -8.77
N HIS A 111 17.92 -1.88 -10.05
CA HIS A 111 17.42 -2.96 -10.90
C HIS A 111 17.74 -4.39 -10.41
N HIS A 112 18.77 -4.59 -9.57
CA HIS A 112 19.10 -5.91 -9.02
C HIS A 112 18.12 -6.40 -7.95
N VAL A 113 17.38 -5.47 -7.33
CA VAL A 113 16.46 -5.76 -6.22
C VAL A 113 15.01 -5.38 -6.53
N LEU A 114 14.76 -4.42 -7.42
CA LEU A 114 13.42 -3.94 -7.76
C LEU A 114 12.46 -5.09 -8.09
N GLY A 115 12.81 -5.96 -9.05
CA GLY A 115 11.94 -7.07 -9.45
C GLY A 115 11.67 -8.08 -8.32
N LYS A 116 12.63 -8.26 -7.40
CA LYS A 116 12.47 -9.12 -6.23
C LYS A 116 11.51 -8.50 -5.22
N ASN A 117 11.61 -7.20 -5.00
CA ASN A 117 10.77 -6.47 -4.05
C ASN A 117 9.33 -6.34 -4.57
N VAL A 118 9.16 -6.07 -5.87
CA VAL A 118 7.85 -6.11 -6.54
C VAL A 118 7.22 -7.49 -6.36
N ARG A 119 7.97 -8.57 -6.68
CA ARG A 119 7.47 -9.94 -6.50
C ARG A 119 7.08 -10.22 -5.05
N ALA A 120 7.93 -9.85 -4.09
CA ALA A 120 7.66 -10.08 -2.68
C ALA A 120 6.36 -9.39 -2.21
N MET A 121 6.11 -8.15 -2.64
CA MET A 121 4.85 -7.47 -2.33
C MET A 121 3.65 -8.16 -2.96
N LEU A 122 3.76 -8.62 -4.22
CA LEU A 122 2.69 -9.39 -4.89
C LEU A 122 2.41 -10.72 -4.18
N GLU A 123 3.45 -11.46 -3.80
CA GLU A 123 3.32 -12.68 -2.98
C GLU A 123 2.65 -12.38 -1.62
N GLY A 124 2.99 -11.24 -1.01
CA GLY A 124 2.31 -10.73 0.17
C GLY A 124 0.82 -10.48 -0.06
N PHE A 125 0.44 -9.88 -1.20
CA PHE A 125 -0.96 -9.67 -1.55
C PHE A 125 -1.76 -11.00 -1.66
N ASP A 126 -1.11 -12.03 -2.19
CA ASP A 126 -1.70 -13.37 -2.38
C ASP A 126 -1.71 -14.21 -1.09
N SER A 127 -0.87 -13.91 -0.11
CA SER A 127 -0.69 -14.74 1.11
C SER A 127 -1.95 -14.95 1.97
N GLY A 128 -2.98 -14.10 1.83
CA GLY A 128 -4.28 -14.29 2.49
C GLY A 128 -5.32 -15.05 1.65
N LEU A 129 -4.93 -15.62 0.51
CA LEU A 129 -5.77 -16.48 -0.34
C LEU A 129 -5.68 -17.95 0.07
N SER A 130 -5.42 -18.27 1.35
CA SER A 130 -5.45 -19.65 1.84
C SER A 130 -6.74 -20.34 1.39
N ILE A 131 -6.58 -21.21 0.41
CA ILE A 131 -7.61 -21.95 -0.31
C ILE A 131 -8.46 -22.65 0.75
N SER A 132 -9.74 -22.31 0.81
CA SER A 132 -10.75 -23.24 1.32
C SER A 132 -10.63 -24.49 0.45
N GLN A 133 -9.95 -25.51 0.95
CA GLN A 133 -10.06 -26.85 0.40
C GLN A 133 -11.47 -27.31 0.75
N ASP A 134 -12.37 -27.22 -0.21
CA ASP A 134 -13.57 -28.05 -0.29
C ASP A 134 -13.18 -29.50 -0.64
#